data_AF-A0A5K1GEG9-F1
#
_entry.id   AF-A0A5K1GEG9-F1
#
_cell.length_a   1.000
_cell.length_b   1.000
_cell.length_c   1.000
_cell.angle_alpha   90.00
_cell.angle_beta   90.00
_cell.angle_gamma   90.00
#
_symmetry.space_group_name_H-M   'P 1'
#
loop_
_entity.id
_entity.type
_entity.pdbx_description
1 polymer ?
#
loop_
_entity_poly.entity_id
_entity_poly.type
_entity_poly.pdbx_seq_one_letter_code
_entity_poly.pdbx_strand_id
1 'polypeptide(L)' 'PDLVLGLKRHIDPGTITLLLQDQVGGLQATKDGGKTWITVHPVQGAFVVNLGHHAH' A
#
# COMPACT_ATOMS: atom_id res chain seq x y z
N PRO A 1 -14.39 4.97 11.25
CA PRO A 1 -13.55 6.03 10.65
C PRO A 1 -13.70 5.96 9.13
N ASP A 2 -14.76 6.58 8.64
CA ASP A 2 -15.29 6.26 7.30
C ASP A 2 -15.39 7.50 6.39
N LEU A 3 -15.05 8.67 6.94
CA LEU A 3 -15.14 9.97 6.27
C LEU A 3 -13.77 10.50 5.81
N VAL A 4 -12.68 9.88 6.28
CA VAL A 4 -11.31 10.31 5.98
C VAL A 4 -10.44 9.12 5.61
N LEU A 5 -9.52 9.35 4.67
CA LEU A 5 -8.51 8.37 4.27
C LEU A 5 -7.14 8.80 4.83
N GLY A 6 -6.40 7.86 5.40
CA GLY A 6 -5.01 8.11 5.83
C GLY A 6 -4.12 8.50 4.64
N LEU A 7 -4.35 7.89 3.48
CA LEU A 7 -3.70 8.22 2.21
C LEU A 7 -4.66 7.94 1.06
N LYS A 8 -4.68 8.82 0.05
CA LYS A 8 -5.51 8.62 -1.14
C LYS A 8 -4.95 7.48 -1.99
N ARG A 9 -5.82 6.82 -2.78
CA ARG A 9 -5.40 5.85 -3.79
C ARG A 9 -4.39 6.49 -4.75
N HIS A 10 -3.25 5.83 -4.93
CA HIS A 10 -2.19 6.25 -5.83
C HIS A 10 -1.38 5.04 -6.30
N ILE A 11 -0.44 5.28 -7.21
CA ILE A 11 0.65 4.35 -7.56
C ILE A 11 1.93 5.05 -7.14
N ASP A 12 2.84 4.31 -6.52
CA ASP A 12 4.10 4.88 -6.05
C ASP A 12 4.95 5.39 -7.23
N PRO A 13 5.51 6.61 -7.12
CA PRO A 13 6.51 7.06 -8.07
C PRO A 13 7.83 6.29 -7.85
N GLY A 14 8.52 5.95 -8.93
CA GLY A 14 9.79 5.24 -8.88
C GLY A 14 9.65 3.72 -9.08
N THR A 15 10.70 2.95 -8.80
CA THR A 15 10.76 1.54 -9.19
C THR A 15 10.38 0.58 -8.06
N ILE A 16 10.91 0.78 -6.85
CA ILE A 16 10.70 -0.12 -5.70
C ILE A 16 10.47 0.70 -4.44
N THR A 17 9.44 0.34 -3.68
CA THR A 17 9.19 0.82 -2.32
C THR A 17 9.39 -0.32 -1.33
N LEU A 18 10.08 -0.03 -0.21
CA LEU A 18 10.20 -0.91 0.95
C LEU A 18 9.47 -0.27 2.13
N LEU A 19 8.40 -0.90 2.59
CA LEU A 19 7.55 -0.38 3.66
C LEU A 19 7.64 -1.27 4.91
N LEU A 20 8.07 -0.69 6.03
CA LEU A 20 7.97 -1.31 7.35
C LEU A 20 6.66 -0.84 8.01
N GLN A 21 5.76 -1.77 8.28
CA GLN A 21 4.50 -1.48 8.97
C GLN A 21 4.63 -1.67 10.49
N ASP A 22 3.88 -0.87 11.25
CA ASP A 22 3.58 -1.22 12.64
C ASP A 22 2.56 -2.37 12.72
N GLN A 23 2.12 -2.72 13.92
CA GLN A 23 1.17 -3.81 14.14
C GLN A 23 -0.30 -3.37 14.04
N VAL A 24 -0.59 -2.08 13.82
CA VAL A 24 -1.96 -1.58 13.59
C VAL A 24 -2.38 -1.85 12.14
N GLY A 25 -1.44 -1.73 11.19
CA GLY A 25 -1.68 -2.02 9.78
C GLY A 25 -2.39 -0.88 9.05
N GLY A 26 -3.33 -1.22 8.15
CA GLY A 26 -4.11 -0.23 7.38
C GLY A 26 -3.70 -0.07 5.91
N LEU A 27 -2.64 -0.77 5.46
CA LEU A 27 -2.31 -0.83 4.04
C LEU A 27 -3.36 -1.66 3.29
N GLN A 28 -3.90 -1.09 2.23
CA GLN A 28 -4.74 -1.80 1.28
C GLN A 28 -4.20 -1.62 -0.14
N ALA A 29 -4.17 -2.70 -0.89
CA ALA A 29 -3.74 -2.73 -2.29
C ALA A 29 -4.93 -3.08 -3.20
N THR A 30 -4.88 -2.61 -4.44
CA THR A 30 -5.90 -2.93 -5.45
C THR A 30 -5.24 -3.28 -6.77
N LYS A 31 -5.83 -4.23 -7.49
CA LYS A 31 -5.40 -4.64 -8.84
C LYS A 31 -6.32 -4.09 -9.95
N ASP A 32 -7.48 -3.55 -9.57
CA ASP A 32 -8.57 -3.22 -10.49
C ASP A 32 -9.01 -1.75 -10.40
N GLY A 33 -8.09 -0.88 -10.00
CA GLY A 33 -8.33 0.56 -9.91
C GLY A 33 -9.18 0.98 -8.71
N GLY A 34 -9.32 0.11 -7.71
CA GLY A 34 -10.03 0.37 -6.46
C GLY A 34 -11.47 -0.15 -6.44
N LYS A 35 -11.84 -1.06 -7.35
CA LYS A 35 -13.14 -1.75 -7.28
C LYS A 35 -13.12 -2.81 -6.17
N THR A 36 -12.00 -3.49 -6.02
CA THR A 36 -11.72 -4.41 -4.92
C THR A 36 -10.41 -4.07 -4.24
N TRP A 37 -10.34 -4.36 -2.94
CA TRP A 37 -9.21 -4.05 -2.08
C TRP A 37 -8.75 -5.29 -1.33
N ILE A 38 -7.44 -5.45 -1.25
CA ILE A 38 -6.76 -6.51 -0.52
C ILE A 38 -6.11 -5.85 0.69
N THR A 39 -6.53 -6.24 1.88
CA THR A 39 -5.86 -5.79 3.12
C THR A 39 -4.53 -6.52 3.26
N VAL A 40 -3.45 -5.77 3.41
CA VAL A 40 -2.12 -6.32 3.68
C VAL A 40 -1.93 -6.37 5.19
N HIS A 41 -1.96 -7.57 5.75
CA HIS A 41 -1.78 -7.77 7.18
C HIS A 41 -0.30 -7.52 7.56
N PRO A 42 -0.04 -6.73 8.61
CA PRO A 42 1.32 -6.51 9.07
C PRO A 42 1.93 -7.82 9.59
N VAL A 43 3.21 -8.04 9.27
CA VAL A 43 4.00 -9.15 9.79
C VAL A 43 5.19 -8.56 10.55
N GLN A 44 5.34 -8.93 11.82
CA GLN A 44 6.40 -8.39 12.67
C GLN A 44 7.79 -8.66 12.06
N GLY A 45 8.59 -7.61 11.92
CA GLY A 45 9.95 -7.69 11.40
C GLY A 45 10.05 -7.89 9.88
N ALA A 46 8.94 -7.79 9.14
CA ALA A 46 8.94 -7.91 7.69
C ALA A 46 8.72 -6.56 6.99
N PHE A 47 9.30 -6.43 5.80
CA PHE A 47 8.97 -5.37 4.87
C PHE A 47 7.88 -5.83 3.89
N VAL A 48 6.95 -4.95 3.59
CA VAL A 48 6.17 -5.02 2.36
C VAL A 48 7.00 -4.41 1.24
N VAL A 49 7.09 -5.11 0.12
CA VAL A 49 7.79 -4.64 -1.08
C VAL A 49 6.77 -4.46 -2.19
N ASN A 50 6.73 -3.29 -2.81
CA ASN A 50 5.91 -3.05 -3.99
C ASN A 50 6.70 -2.37 -5.10
N LEU A 51 6.27 -2.62 -6.33
CA LEU A 51 6.82 -1.98 -7.52
C LEU A 51 6.04 -0.71 -7.80
N GLY A 52 6.77 0.37 -8.02
CA GLY A 52 6.22 1.64 -8.47
C GLY A 52 6.16 1.72 -9.99
N HIS A 53 5.60 2.82 -10.49
CA HIS A 53 5.71 3.15 -11.89
C HIS A 53 6.90 4.09 -12.11
N HIS A 54 7.90 3.59 -12.84
CA HIS A 54 8.99 4.39 -13.35
C HIS A 54 8.69 4.79 -14.80
N ALA A 55 8.18 6.00 -15.01
CA ALA A 55 8.06 6.57 -16.34
C ALA A 55 9.46 7.04 -16.80
N HIS A 56 9.99 6.37 -17.82
CA HIS A 56 11.04 6.92 -18.68
C HIS A 56 10.40 7.26 -20.03
#